data_AF-A0AAD6EI81-F1
#
_entry.id   AF-A0AAD6EI81-F1
#
_cell.length_a   1.000
_cell.length_b   1.000
_cell.length_c   1.000
_cell.angle_alpha   90.00
_cell.angle_beta   90.00
_cell.angle_gamma   90.00
#
_symmetry.space_group_name_H-M   'P 1'
#
loop_
_entity.id
_entity.type
_entity.pdbx_description
1 polymer ?
#
loop_
_entity_poly.entity_id
_entity_poly.type
_entity_poly.pdbx_seq_one_letter_code
_entity_poly.pdbx_strand_id
1 'polypeptide(L)'
;MSRRGVGLGAFANRTQATQSYATHGANLRSTHTASLQTQLSVFQSLLHTFALEHSSTIKSNPTFRAEFARMCNTIGVDPLAASNVKGKNGRRGLGEGGSFWTQIMGGDMNDFYFEVAVRVVELCRETRSENGGLIGVEECRKRVGKGKAIGSGLEVSDDDILRAVRSLEPLGSGFSIVKVGSKQYIRSIPKELNTDQATVLEVIQMLGFVSVSMLRLNLKWEKARAQTVIDDLLTDGLVWLDAQGPRKSTGHPRIFWTIVDEIGDLCDSHENHKIIMARAVIPRPTSFRENPKS
;
A
#
# COMPACT_ATOMS: atom_id res chain seq x y z
N MET A 1 19.74 71.57 -28.13
CA MET A 1 19.26 70.28 -27.58
C MET A 1 18.67 69.46 -28.73
N SER A 2 19.45 68.53 -29.31
CA SER A 2 18.97 67.71 -30.42
C SER A 2 18.02 66.62 -29.90
N ARG A 3 16.72 66.77 -30.18
CA ARG A 3 15.72 65.73 -29.91
C ARG A 3 15.94 64.59 -30.90
N ARG A 4 16.55 63.49 -30.43
CA ARG A 4 16.56 62.21 -31.16
C ARG A 4 15.10 61.78 -31.39
N GLY A 5 14.62 61.93 -32.62
CA GLY A 5 13.32 61.44 -33.04
C GLY A 5 13.32 59.90 -32.97
N VAL A 6 12.39 59.35 -32.19
CA VAL A 6 12.09 57.91 -32.17
C VAL A 6 11.38 57.54 -33.47
N GLY A 7 12.15 57.29 -34.54
CA GLY A 7 11.63 56.97 -35.86
C GLY A 7 11.04 55.56 -35.96
N LEU A 8 10.06 55.39 -36.85
CA LEU A 8 9.40 54.11 -37.18
C LEU A 8 10.37 52.94 -37.44
N GLY A 9 11.58 53.22 -37.93
CA GLY A 9 12.65 52.22 -38.10
C GLY A 9 13.16 51.60 -36.79
N ALA A 10 13.10 52.33 -35.66
CA ALA A 10 13.43 51.77 -34.34
C ALA A 10 12.36 50.77 -33.87
N PHE A 11 11.11 50.95 -34.26
CA PHE A 11 10.04 49.98 -34.02
C PHE A 11 10.19 48.74 -34.89
N ALA A 12 10.48 48.90 -36.18
CA ALA A 12 10.72 47.79 -37.11
C ALA A 12 11.93 46.93 -36.68
N ASN A 13 13.04 47.58 -36.30
CA ASN A 13 14.22 46.88 -35.74
C ASN A 13 13.89 46.19 -34.41
N ARG A 14 13.08 46.82 -33.54
CA ARG A 14 12.66 46.20 -32.28
C ARG A 14 11.79 44.98 -32.51
N THR A 15 10.82 45.04 -33.43
CA THR A 15 9.97 43.89 -33.78
C THR A 15 10.77 42.77 -34.42
N GLN A 16 11.71 43.09 -35.31
CA GLN A 16 12.59 42.11 -35.95
C GLN A 16 13.51 41.44 -34.93
N ALA A 17 14.08 42.21 -34.00
CA ALA A 17 14.89 41.67 -32.90
C ALA A 17 14.07 40.77 -31.97
N THR A 18 12.85 41.18 -31.59
CA THR A 18 11.97 40.34 -30.77
C THR A 18 11.63 39.02 -31.47
N GLN A 19 11.35 39.05 -32.77
CA GLN A 19 11.09 37.83 -33.55
C GLN A 19 12.33 36.94 -33.66
N SER A 20 13.53 37.51 -33.88
CA SER A 20 14.77 36.72 -33.95
C SER A 20 15.10 36.06 -32.62
N TYR A 21 14.94 36.78 -31.49
CA TYR A 21 15.09 36.19 -30.15
C TYR A 21 14.03 35.10 -29.88
N ALA A 22 12.78 35.29 -30.30
CA ALA A 22 11.73 34.29 -30.14
C ALA A 22 12.04 33.00 -30.94
N THR A 23 12.45 33.14 -32.20
CA THR A 23 12.83 32.00 -33.05
C THR A 23 14.08 31.31 -32.52
N HIS A 24 15.09 32.08 -32.08
CA HIS A 24 16.30 31.50 -31.50
C HIS A 24 16.00 30.75 -30.20
N GLY A 25 15.14 31.30 -29.33
CA GLY A 25 14.66 30.62 -28.12
C GLY A 25 13.80 29.38 -28.41
N ALA A 26 13.01 29.37 -29.49
CA ALA A 26 12.29 28.19 -29.94
C ALA A 26 13.25 27.10 -30.45
N ASN A 27 14.25 27.47 -31.25
CA ASN A 27 15.25 26.55 -31.76
C ASN A 27 16.07 25.93 -30.63
N LEU A 28 16.57 26.74 -29.68
CA LEU A 28 17.30 26.26 -28.51
C LEU A 28 16.47 25.25 -27.71
N ARG A 29 15.21 25.57 -27.39
CA ARG A 29 14.31 24.63 -26.70
C ARG A 29 14.14 23.34 -27.48
N SER A 30 13.93 23.42 -28.80
CA SER A 30 13.78 22.23 -29.64
C SER A 30 15.03 21.35 -29.65
N THR A 31 16.23 21.96 -29.72
CA THR A 31 17.51 21.23 -29.64
C THR A 31 17.70 20.59 -28.27
N HIS A 32 17.39 21.29 -27.18
CA HIS A 32 17.45 20.72 -25.84
C HIS A 32 16.46 19.56 -25.66
N THR A 33 15.22 19.71 -26.14
CA THR A 33 14.22 18.63 -26.09
C THR A 33 14.66 17.41 -26.89
N ALA A 34 15.17 17.61 -28.11
CA ALA A 34 15.66 16.52 -28.94
C ALA A 34 16.85 15.79 -28.29
N SER A 35 17.81 16.55 -27.74
CA SER A 35 18.95 15.99 -27.02
C SER A 35 18.53 15.18 -25.79
N LEU A 36 17.59 15.70 -24.99
CA LEU A 36 17.04 14.99 -23.83
C LEU A 36 16.28 13.72 -24.23
N GLN A 37 15.50 13.76 -25.31
CA GLN A 37 14.82 12.57 -25.84
C GLN A 37 15.83 11.49 -26.26
N THR A 38 16.91 11.87 -26.95
CA THR A 38 17.98 10.94 -27.30
C THR A 38 18.65 10.37 -26.04
N GLN A 39 19.00 11.20 -25.07
CA GLN A 39 19.60 10.75 -23.81
C GLN A 39 18.70 9.79 -23.03
N LEU A 40 17.39 10.08 -22.96
CA LEU A 40 16.42 9.19 -22.32
C LEU A 40 16.33 7.85 -23.04
N SER A 41 16.33 7.84 -24.38
CA SER A 41 16.30 6.59 -25.17
C SER A 41 17.55 5.72 -24.97
N VAL A 42 18.73 6.35 -24.92
CA VAL A 42 20.00 5.65 -24.63
C VAL A 42 19.98 5.09 -23.22
N PHE A 43 19.61 5.90 -22.23
CA PHE A 43 19.54 5.47 -20.84
C PHE A 43 18.56 4.30 -20.65
N GLN A 44 17.39 4.40 -21.30
CA GLN A 44 16.38 3.36 -21.37
C GLN A 44 16.93 2.04 -21.93
N SER A 45 17.71 2.09 -23.01
CA SER A 45 18.34 0.90 -23.59
C SER A 45 19.42 0.28 -22.68
N LEU A 46 20.19 1.11 -21.97
CA LEU A 46 21.22 0.65 -21.04
C LEU A 46 20.58 -0.01 -19.81
N LEU A 47 19.54 0.62 -19.26
CA LEU A 47 18.81 0.08 -18.11
C LEU A 47 18.16 -1.27 -18.48
N HIS A 48 17.67 -1.42 -19.71
CA HIS A 48 17.18 -2.71 -20.21
C HIS A 48 18.24 -3.79 -20.21
N THR A 49 19.40 -3.54 -20.84
CA THR A 49 20.50 -4.51 -20.86
C THR A 49 20.94 -4.87 -19.44
N PHE A 50 21.04 -3.87 -18.56
CA PHE A 50 21.36 -4.06 -17.16
C PHE A 50 20.37 -4.97 -16.44
N ALA A 51 19.06 -4.77 -16.65
CA ALA A 51 18.00 -5.56 -16.04
C ALA A 51 18.04 -7.03 -16.48
N LEU A 52 18.33 -7.30 -17.76
CA LEU A 52 18.48 -8.67 -18.27
C LEU A 52 19.70 -9.36 -17.70
N GLU A 53 20.86 -8.70 -17.73
CA GLU A 53 22.13 -9.24 -17.23
C GLU A 53 22.08 -9.54 -15.73
N HIS A 54 21.39 -8.71 -14.95
CA HIS A 54 21.33 -8.79 -13.50
C HIS A 54 19.98 -9.30 -12.98
N SER A 55 19.15 -9.91 -13.82
CA SER A 55 17.79 -10.33 -13.47
C SER A 55 17.75 -11.25 -12.23
N SER A 56 18.65 -12.21 -12.15
CA SER A 56 18.76 -13.14 -11.00
C SER A 56 19.17 -12.44 -9.72
N THR A 57 20.07 -11.45 -9.79
CA THR A 57 20.52 -10.64 -8.65
C THR A 57 19.44 -9.67 -8.18
N ILE A 58 18.64 -9.11 -9.08
CA ILE A 58 17.49 -8.26 -8.70
C ILE A 58 16.42 -9.11 -7.99
N LYS A 59 16.22 -10.37 -8.39
CA LYS A 59 15.29 -11.28 -7.69
C LYS A 59 15.81 -11.66 -6.30
N SER A 60 17.07 -12.08 -6.19
CA SER A 60 17.59 -12.62 -4.93
C SER A 60 17.92 -11.57 -3.87
N ASN A 61 18.29 -10.34 -4.26
CA ASN A 61 18.73 -9.31 -3.32
C ASN A 61 17.70 -8.19 -3.15
N PRO A 62 17.04 -8.06 -1.98
CA PRO A 62 16.00 -7.06 -1.74
C PRO A 62 16.53 -5.62 -1.80
N THR A 63 17.74 -5.36 -1.31
CA THR A 63 18.36 -4.02 -1.33
C THR A 63 18.64 -3.56 -2.75
N PHE A 64 19.21 -4.45 -3.56
CA PHE A 64 19.49 -4.17 -4.96
C PHE A 64 18.21 -3.96 -5.77
N ARG A 65 17.17 -4.76 -5.49
CA ARG A 65 15.83 -4.58 -6.06
C ARG A 65 15.21 -3.23 -5.75
N ALA A 66 15.33 -2.77 -4.50
CA ALA A 66 14.80 -1.48 -4.08
C ALA A 66 15.51 -0.30 -4.77
N GLU A 67 16.84 -0.34 -4.88
CA GLU A 67 17.60 0.71 -5.58
C GLU A 67 17.33 0.71 -7.08
N PHE A 68 17.21 -0.47 -7.69
CA PHE A 68 16.83 -0.62 -9.10
C PHE A 68 15.43 -0.04 -9.35
N ALA A 69 14.45 -0.37 -8.52
CA ALA A 69 13.09 0.17 -8.63
C ALA A 69 13.06 1.70 -8.40
N ARG A 70 13.88 2.23 -7.49
CA ARG A 70 14.04 3.67 -7.29
C ARG A 70 14.57 4.35 -8.56
N MET A 71 15.60 3.78 -9.19
CA MET A 71 16.15 4.29 -10.45
C MET A 71 15.12 4.29 -11.59
N CYS A 72 14.27 3.27 -11.69
CA CYS A 72 13.16 3.28 -12.65
C CYS A 72 12.19 4.44 -12.35
N ASN A 73 11.79 4.59 -11.09
CA ASN A 73 10.82 5.62 -10.68
C ASN A 73 11.31 7.06 -10.91
N THR A 74 12.61 7.35 -10.78
CA THR A 74 13.14 8.71 -11.02
C THR A 74 12.96 9.18 -12.45
N ILE A 75 12.84 8.26 -13.40
CA ILE A 75 12.65 8.55 -14.83
C ILE A 75 11.15 8.54 -15.20
N GLY A 76 10.28 8.36 -14.21
CA GLY A 76 8.84 8.22 -14.43
C GLY A 76 8.46 6.84 -14.95
N VAL A 77 9.31 5.85 -14.70
CA VAL A 77 9.09 4.46 -15.10
C VAL A 77 8.72 3.66 -13.86
N ASP A 78 7.47 3.22 -13.80
CA ASP A 78 7.09 2.22 -12.82
C ASP A 78 7.42 0.81 -13.37
N PRO A 79 8.30 0.04 -12.71
CA PRO A 79 8.62 -1.32 -13.11
C PRO A 79 7.38 -2.23 -13.20
N LEU A 80 6.29 -1.91 -12.49
CA LEU A 80 5.06 -2.70 -12.40
C LEU A 80 3.92 -2.23 -13.31
N ALA A 81 3.80 -0.92 -13.54
CA ALA A 81 2.74 -0.36 -14.40
C ALA A 81 2.83 -0.84 -15.84
N ALA A 82 3.98 -1.41 -16.22
CA ALA A 82 4.21 -1.86 -17.57
C ALA A 82 3.31 -3.05 -17.97
N SER A 83 2.94 -3.89 -17.03
CA SER A 83 2.13 -5.09 -17.30
C SER A 83 0.69 -4.80 -17.75
N ASN A 84 0.15 -3.59 -17.49
CA ASN A 84 -1.28 -3.32 -17.58
C ASN A 84 -1.71 -2.46 -18.80
N VAL A 85 -0.86 -2.32 -19.83
CA VAL A 85 -1.24 -1.59 -21.05
C VAL A 85 -2.00 -2.47 -22.04
N LYS A 86 -3.09 -3.10 -21.58
CA LYS A 86 -4.05 -3.80 -22.45
C LYS A 86 -5.47 -3.27 -22.23
N GLY A 87 -5.82 -2.25 -23.02
CA GLY A 87 -7.20 -2.07 -23.49
C GLY A 87 -7.97 -0.86 -22.97
N LYS A 88 -7.75 0.31 -23.58
CA LYS A 88 -8.83 1.27 -23.89
C LYS A 88 -8.61 1.83 -25.29
N ASN A 89 -8.83 0.96 -26.28
CA ASN A 89 -9.32 1.21 -27.65
C ASN A 89 -8.78 0.14 -28.59
N GLY A 90 -9.69 -0.72 -29.05
CA GLY A 90 -9.41 -1.68 -30.10
C GLY A 90 -9.08 -0.97 -31.41
N ARG A 91 -7.78 -0.92 -31.75
CA ARG A 91 -7.35 -0.86 -33.14
C ARG A 91 -6.02 -1.58 -33.25
N ARG A 92 -6.04 -2.73 -33.97
CA ARG A 92 -4.83 -3.41 -34.44
C ARG A 92 -4.02 -2.40 -35.25
N GLY A 93 -2.91 -1.95 -34.67
CA GLY A 93 -1.87 -1.18 -35.32
C GLY A 93 -0.60 -1.37 -34.50
N LEU A 94 0.45 -1.90 -35.12
CA LEU A 94 1.82 -1.80 -34.61
C LEU A 94 2.10 -0.31 -34.35
N GLY A 95 2.12 0.11 -33.09
CA GLY A 95 2.30 1.51 -32.73
C GLY A 95 2.42 1.68 -31.22
N GLU A 96 3.67 1.73 -30.74
CA GLU A 96 4.14 2.74 -29.78
C GLU A 96 3.18 3.07 -28.62
N GLY A 97 2.93 2.10 -27.74
CA GLY A 97 2.04 2.32 -26.60
C GLY A 97 2.04 1.22 -25.55
N GLY A 98 2.48 0.00 -25.89
CA GLY A 98 2.92 -0.95 -24.87
C GLY A 98 4.12 -0.34 -24.16
N SER A 99 4.03 -0.17 -22.85
CA SER A 99 5.13 0.35 -22.04
C SER A 99 6.40 -0.40 -22.41
N PHE A 100 7.36 0.33 -22.97
CA PHE A 100 8.72 -0.08 -23.28
C PHE A 100 9.25 -1.09 -22.25
N TRP A 101 8.93 -0.87 -20.98
CA TRP A 101 9.25 -1.68 -19.81
C TRP A 101 8.63 -3.08 -19.71
N THR A 102 7.47 -3.38 -20.30
CA THR A 102 6.89 -4.74 -20.35
C THR A 102 7.66 -5.62 -21.30
N GLN A 103 8.14 -5.02 -22.39
CA GLN A 103 9.02 -5.64 -23.38
C GLN A 103 10.43 -5.87 -22.82
N ILE A 104 10.81 -5.11 -21.78
CA ILE A 104 12.19 -4.93 -21.29
C ILE A 104 12.48 -5.61 -19.96
N MET A 105 11.53 -5.61 -19.05
CA MET A 105 11.70 -6.23 -17.73
C MET A 105 11.35 -7.73 -17.75
N GLY A 106 10.94 -8.26 -18.90
CA GLY A 106 10.48 -9.63 -19.04
C GLY A 106 9.28 -9.95 -18.14
N GLY A 107 8.72 -11.14 -18.29
CA GLY A 107 7.74 -11.65 -17.33
C GLY A 107 8.32 -11.68 -15.91
N ASP A 108 9.59 -12.03 -15.79
CA ASP A 108 10.34 -12.35 -14.59
C ASP A 108 10.22 -11.44 -13.35
N MET A 109 10.36 -10.12 -13.49
CA MET A 109 10.24 -9.20 -12.33
C MET A 109 8.78 -8.96 -11.97
N ASN A 110 7.94 -8.79 -12.99
CA ASN A 110 6.50 -8.62 -12.80
C ASN A 110 5.87 -9.88 -12.21
N ASP A 111 6.32 -11.06 -12.65
CA ASP A 111 5.91 -12.37 -12.18
C ASP A 111 6.25 -12.53 -10.70
N PHE A 112 7.45 -12.12 -10.27
CA PHE A 112 7.79 -12.07 -8.84
C PHE A 112 6.80 -11.21 -8.04
N TYR A 113 6.53 -9.98 -8.48
CA TYR A 113 5.61 -9.11 -7.76
C TYR A 113 4.15 -9.59 -7.81
N PHE A 114 3.74 -10.25 -8.89
CA PHE A 114 2.43 -10.88 -8.98
C PHE A 114 2.32 -12.12 -8.11
N GLU A 115 3.37 -12.94 -8.02
CA GLU A 115 3.45 -14.08 -7.11
C GLU A 115 3.35 -13.61 -5.66
N VAL A 116 4.10 -12.57 -5.28
CA VAL A 116 3.98 -11.93 -3.96
C VAL A 116 2.55 -11.38 -3.77
N ALA A 117 1.97 -10.72 -4.76
CA ALA A 117 0.62 -10.16 -4.66
C ALA A 117 -0.45 -11.25 -4.44
N VAL A 118 -0.37 -12.35 -5.18
CA VAL A 118 -1.25 -13.52 -5.00
C VAL A 118 -1.09 -14.08 -3.59
N ARG A 119 0.14 -14.21 -3.10
CA ARG A 119 0.38 -14.71 -1.74
C ARG A 119 -0.17 -13.77 -0.67
N VAL A 120 -0.07 -12.45 -0.86
CA VAL A 120 -0.69 -11.46 0.03
C VAL A 120 -2.22 -11.62 0.03
N VAL A 121 -2.85 -11.85 -1.13
CA VAL A 121 -4.30 -12.09 -1.23
C VAL A 121 -4.70 -13.37 -0.49
N GLU A 122 -3.97 -14.46 -0.67
CA GLU A 122 -4.20 -15.73 0.06
C GLU A 122 -4.10 -15.51 1.57
N LEU A 123 -3.02 -14.88 2.02
CA LEU A 123 -2.80 -14.60 3.44
C LEU A 123 -3.92 -13.72 4.02
N CYS A 124 -4.36 -12.69 3.30
CA CYS A 124 -5.46 -11.83 3.73
C CYS A 124 -6.79 -12.58 3.79
N ARG A 125 -6.98 -13.62 2.96
CA ARG A 125 -8.17 -14.48 3.02
C ARG A 125 -8.11 -15.46 4.18
N GLU A 126 -6.95 -16.07 4.43
CA GLU A 126 -6.69 -16.99 5.53
C GLU A 126 -6.87 -16.31 6.89
N THR A 127 -6.29 -15.11 7.05
CA THR A 127 -6.28 -14.38 8.32
C THR A 127 -7.54 -13.53 8.56
N ARG A 128 -8.44 -13.44 7.58
CA ARG A 128 -9.63 -12.56 7.63
C ARG A 128 -10.51 -12.78 8.86
N SER A 129 -10.71 -14.03 9.26
CA SER A 129 -11.52 -14.36 10.45
C SER A 129 -10.84 -14.00 11.76
N GLU A 130 -9.52 -13.83 11.72
CA GLU A 130 -8.73 -13.51 12.91
C GLU A 130 -8.61 -12.01 13.06
N ASN A 131 -8.20 -11.29 12.00
CA ASN A 131 -7.79 -9.88 12.04
C ASN A 131 -8.81 -8.87 11.48
N GLY A 132 -10.00 -9.31 11.10
CA GLY A 132 -11.03 -8.41 10.56
C GLY A 132 -10.67 -7.81 9.19
N GLY A 133 -9.66 -8.35 8.49
CA GLY A 133 -9.22 -7.88 7.18
C GLY A 133 -8.24 -6.70 7.22
N LEU A 134 -7.56 -6.49 8.35
CA LEU A 134 -6.47 -5.53 8.49
C LEU A 134 -5.20 -6.28 8.95
N ILE A 135 -4.14 -6.23 8.14
CA ILE A 135 -2.85 -6.87 8.44
C ILE A 135 -1.69 -5.89 8.31
N GLY A 136 -0.81 -5.81 9.30
CA GLY A 136 0.38 -4.97 9.30
C GLY A 136 1.35 -5.38 8.19
N VAL A 137 2.00 -4.41 7.55
CA VAL A 137 2.93 -4.68 6.43
C VAL A 137 4.10 -5.56 6.89
N GLU A 138 4.64 -5.31 8.08
CA GLU A 138 5.74 -6.10 8.65
C GLU A 138 5.31 -7.56 8.89
N GLU A 139 4.11 -7.78 9.44
CA GLU A 139 3.61 -9.13 9.70
C GLU A 139 3.25 -9.85 8.40
N CYS A 140 2.68 -9.13 7.44
CA CYS A 140 2.47 -9.63 6.09
C CYS A 140 3.80 -10.08 5.47
N ARG A 141 4.87 -9.26 5.55
CA ARG A 141 6.21 -9.64 5.07
C ARG A 141 6.71 -10.90 5.77
N LYS A 142 6.65 -10.98 7.10
CA LYS A 142 7.08 -12.15 7.88
C LYS A 142 6.34 -13.41 7.44
N ARG A 143 5.01 -13.35 7.30
CA ARG A 143 4.17 -14.51 6.91
C ARG A 143 4.34 -14.91 5.45
N VAL A 144 4.47 -13.94 4.55
CA VAL A 144 4.75 -14.17 3.13
C VAL A 144 6.13 -14.81 2.95
N GLY A 145 7.16 -14.29 3.64
CA GLY A 145 8.53 -14.83 3.58
C GLY A 145 8.71 -16.22 4.22
N LYS A 146 7.84 -16.60 5.18
CA LYS A 146 7.80 -17.96 5.74
C LYS A 146 7.12 -18.98 4.80
N GLY A 147 6.37 -18.52 3.80
CA GLY A 147 5.65 -19.38 2.88
C GLY A 147 6.59 -20.08 1.89
N LYS A 148 6.57 -21.42 1.87
CA LYS A 148 7.33 -22.25 0.92
C LYS A 148 6.94 -22.05 -0.56
N ALA A 149 5.91 -21.25 -0.83
CA ALA A 149 5.33 -21.04 -2.16
C ALA A 149 6.15 -20.08 -3.02
N ILE A 150 6.79 -19.08 -2.41
CA ILE A 150 7.73 -18.21 -3.14
C ILE A 150 9.02 -19.01 -3.25
N GLY A 151 9.42 -19.36 -4.47
CA GLY A 151 10.56 -20.23 -4.77
C GLY A 151 11.69 -20.14 -3.73
N SER A 152 12.04 -21.28 -3.14
CA SER A 152 12.92 -21.46 -1.99
C SER A 152 13.88 -20.29 -1.69
N GLY A 153 13.58 -19.47 -0.68
CA GLY A 153 14.54 -18.53 -0.09
C GLY A 153 14.60 -17.13 -0.70
N LEU A 154 13.59 -16.71 -1.46
CA LEU A 154 13.47 -15.31 -1.90
C LEU A 154 13.13 -14.39 -0.72
N GLU A 155 14.06 -13.48 -0.39
CA GLU A 155 13.87 -12.47 0.63
C GLU A 155 12.94 -11.35 0.13
N VAL A 156 11.83 -11.16 0.83
CA VAL A 156 10.83 -10.11 0.53
C VAL A 156 11.04 -8.95 1.49
N SER A 157 11.10 -7.72 0.97
CA SER A 157 11.14 -6.50 1.78
C SER A 157 9.75 -5.88 1.96
N ASP A 158 9.60 -4.95 2.92
CA ASP A 158 8.31 -4.25 3.13
C ASP A 158 7.88 -3.47 1.89
N ASP A 159 8.85 -2.87 1.20
CA ASP A 159 8.66 -2.13 -0.05
C ASP A 159 8.15 -3.04 -1.18
N ASP A 160 8.57 -4.31 -1.21
CA ASP A 160 8.03 -5.27 -2.18
C ASP A 160 6.58 -5.65 -1.89
N ILE A 161 6.21 -5.80 -0.62
CA ILE A 161 4.81 -6.01 -0.22
C ILE A 161 3.96 -4.81 -0.64
N LEU A 162 4.41 -3.59 -0.38
CA LEU A 162 3.68 -2.38 -0.75
C LEU A 162 3.50 -2.27 -2.26
N ARG A 163 4.54 -2.57 -3.04
CA ARG A 163 4.48 -2.61 -4.50
C ARG A 163 3.53 -3.69 -5.02
N ALA A 164 3.60 -4.89 -4.46
CA ALA A 164 2.70 -6.00 -4.80
C ALA A 164 1.23 -5.65 -4.47
N VAL A 165 0.95 -4.98 -3.36
CA VAL A 165 -0.42 -4.54 -3.04
C VAL A 165 -0.91 -3.47 -4.02
N ARG A 166 -0.03 -2.54 -4.44
CA ARG A 166 -0.40 -1.53 -5.45
C ARG A 166 -0.71 -2.16 -6.81
N SER A 167 -0.06 -3.26 -7.19
CA SER A 167 -0.37 -3.95 -8.44
C SER A 167 -1.76 -4.60 -8.45
N LEU A 168 -2.40 -4.78 -7.29
CA LEU A 168 -3.77 -5.28 -7.15
C LEU A 168 -4.87 -4.21 -7.30
N GLU A 169 -4.52 -2.92 -7.24
CA GLU A 169 -5.46 -1.81 -7.33
C GLU A 169 -6.31 -1.83 -8.61
N PRO A 170 -5.76 -2.08 -9.81
CA PRO A 170 -6.54 -2.11 -11.06
C PRO A 170 -7.62 -3.20 -11.11
N LEU A 171 -7.51 -4.23 -10.27
CA LEU A 171 -8.47 -5.33 -10.22
C LEU A 171 -9.77 -4.93 -9.49
N GLY A 172 -9.82 -3.75 -8.86
CA GLY A 172 -10.94 -3.36 -8.00
C GLY A 172 -11.10 -4.29 -6.80
N SER A 173 -9.99 -4.92 -6.37
CA SER A 173 -9.95 -6.06 -5.46
C SER A 173 -10.30 -5.71 -4.00
N GLY A 174 -10.49 -4.43 -3.68
CA GLY A 174 -10.75 -3.95 -2.31
C GLY A 174 -9.51 -3.88 -1.42
N PHE A 175 -8.33 -4.16 -1.99
CA PHE A 175 -7.05 -4.03 -1.29
C PHE A 175 -6.57 -2.58 -1.30
N SER A 176 -6.20 -2.07 -0.12
CA SER A 176 -5.67 -0.72 0.02
C SER A 176 -4.69 -0.64 1.17
N ILE A 177 -3.69 0.23 1.04
CA ILE A 177 -2.74 0.51 2.12
C ILE A 177 -3.30 1.65 2.97
N VAL A 178 -3.44 1.42 4.28
CA VAL A 178 -3.92 2.40 5.26
C VAL A 178 -2.84 2.61 6.31
N LYS A 179 -2.62 3.86 6.71
CA LYS A 179 -1.71 4.19 7.81
C LYS A 179 -2.52 4.44 9.08
N VAL A 180 -2.17 3.74 10.16
CA VAL A 180 -2.75 3.93 11.49
C VAL A 180 -1.60 4.23 12.44
N GLY A 181 -1.63 5.39 13.09
CA GLY A 181 -0.52 5.87 13.91
C GLY A 181 0.80 5.93 13.12
N SER A 182 1.79 5.16 13.57
CA SER A 182 3.11 5.07 12.93
C SER A 182 3.29 3.86 11.99
N LYS A 183 2.38 2.88 12.03
CA LYS A 183 2.47 1.63 11.24
C LYS A 183 1.60 1.70 9.97
N GLN A 184 2.00 0.94 8.96
CA GLN A 184 1.22 0.74 7.74
C GLN A 184 0.54 -0.62 7.77
N TYR A 185 -0.71 -0.65 7.31
CA TYR A 185 -1.55 -1.83 7.25
C TYR A 185 -2.09 -2.04 5.84
N ILE A 186 -2.25 -3.30 5.46
CA ILE A 186 -2.92 -3.75 4.27
C ILE A 186 -4.35 -4.08 4.68
N ARG A 187 -5.29 -3.38 4.06
CA ARG A 187 -6.72 -3.61 4.24
C ARG A 187 -7.23 -4.44 3.08
N SER A 188 -7.91 -5.54 3.36
CA SER A 188 -8.49 -6.46 2.35
C SER A 188 -10.02 -6.35 2.23
N ILE A 189 -10.67 -5.64 3.15
CA ILE A 189 -12.12 -5.39 3.15
C ILE A 189 -12.37 -3.91 2.87
N PRO A 190 -13.27 -3.56 1.93
CA PRO A 190 -13.62 -2.17 1.62
C PRO A 190 -14.55 -1.58 2.70
N LYS A 191 -14.07 -1.51 3.94
CA LYS A 191 -14.70 -0.79 5.04
C LYS A 191 -13.75 0.32 5.50
N GLU A 192 -14.26 1.54 5.55
CA GLU A 192 -13.48 2.68 6.02
C GLU A 192 -13.46 2.73 7.54
N LEU A 193 -12.28 3.07 8.09
CA LEU A 193 -12.13 3.33 9.51
C LEU A 193 -12.61 4.76 9.77
N ASN A 194 -13.55 4.91 10.71
CA ASN A 194 -13.93 6.22 11.21
C ASN A 194 -12.74 6.84 11.98
N THR A 195 -12.71 8.18 12.11
CA THR A 195 -11.71 8.91 12.90
C THR A 195 -11.59 8.33 14.31
N ASP A 196 -12.71 8.04 14.97
CA ASP A 196 -12.72 7.47 16.32
C ASP A 196 -12.10 6.08 16.39
N GLN A 197 -12.41 5.23 15.41
CA GLN A 197 -11.84 3.88 15.31
C GLN A 197 -10.32 3.95 15.08
N ALA A 198 -9.86 4.84 14.20
CA ALA A 198 -8.45 5.06 13.95
C ALA A 198 -7.71 5.56 15.20
N THR A 199 -8.30 6.50 15.97
CA THR A 199 -7.72 6.98 17.24
C THR A 199 -7.62 5.85 18.26
N VAL A 200 -8.64 4.99 18.38
CA VAL A 200 -8.61 3.86 19.31
C VAL A 200 -7.52 2.85 18.91
N LEU A 201 -7.39 2.54 17.62
CA LEU A 201 -6.32 1.65 17.13
C LEU A 201 -4.93 2.25 17.36
N GLU A 202 -4.75 3.56 17.22
CA GLU A 202 -3.49 4.25 17.54
C GLU A 202 -3.16 4.16 19.05
N VAL A 203 -4.16 4.31 19.92
CA VAL A 203 -3.97 4.13 21.38
C VAL A 203 -3.56 2.69 21.70
N ILE A 204 -4.19 1.69 21.05
CA ILE A 204 -3.82 0.29 21.23
C ILE A 204 -2.38 0.06 20.75
N GLN A 205 -1.97 0.63 19.62
CA GLN A 205 -0.61 0.50 19.10
C GLN A 205 0.47 0.96 20.09
N MET A 206 0.17 1.95 20.93
CA MET A 206 1.12 2.49 21.92
C MET A 206 1.15 1.69 23.23
N LEU A 207 0.05 1.04 23.60
CA LEU A 207 -0.15 0.48 24.94
C LEU A 207 -0.39 -1.03 24.95
N GLY A 208 -0.62 -1.65 23.78
CA GLY A 208 -0.99 -3.05 23.58
C GLY A 208 -2.45 -3.36 23.91
N PHE A 209 -3.14 -2.49 24.67
CA PHE A 209 -4.55 -2.64 25.00
C PHE A 209 -5.28 -1.29 25.13
N VAL A 210 -6.61 -1.34 25.08
CA VAL A 210 -7.46 -0.19 25.42
C VAL A 210 -8.60 -0.59 26.35
N SER A 211 -9.13 0.39 27.10
CA SER A 211 -10.33 0.23 27.94
C SER A 211 -11.21 1.47 27.89
N VAL A 212 -12.51 1.33 28.17
CA VAL A 212 -13.47 2.45 28.19
C VAL A 212 -13.02 3.55 29.15
N SER A 213 -12.55 3.19 30.35
CA SER A 213 -12.05 4.15 31.33
C SER A 213 -10.85 4.93 30.82
N MET A 214 -9.98 4.28 30.03
CA MET A 214 -8.80 4.91 29.45
C MET A 214 -9.18 5.95 28.39
N LEU A 215 -10.12 5.64 27.51
CA LEU A 215 -10.64 6.58 26.51
C LEU A 215 -11.33 7.78 27.18
N ARG A 216 -12.08 7.54 28.25
CA ARG A 216 -12.72 8.62 29.02
C ARG A 216 -11.72 9.54 29.70
N LEU A 217 -10.69 8.99 30.36
CA LEU A 217 -9.74 9.79 31.13
C LEU A 217 -8.74 10.54 30.23
N ASN A 218 -8.25 9.90 29.17
CA ASN A 218 -7.20 10.48 28.33
C ASN A 218 -7.76 11.29 27.17
N LEU A 219 -8.82 10.82 26.51
CA LEU A 219 -9.42 11.50 25.35
C LEU A 219 -10.64 12.36 25.72
N LYS A 220 -11.03 12.38 27.00
CA LYS A 220 -12.22 13.10 27.51
C LYS A 220 -13.52 12.68 26.81
N TRP A 221 -13.60 11.43 26.35
CA TRP A 221 -14.79 10.91 25.68
C TRP A 221 -15.91 10.60 26.66
N GLU A 222 -17.15 10.70 26.18
CA GLU A 222 -18.31 10.20 26.91
C GLU A 222 -18.30 8.67 26.95
N LYS A 223 -18.84 8.09 28.03
CA LYS A 223 -18.93 6.63 28.20
C LYS A 223 -19.68 5.97 27.04
N ALA A 224 -20.79 6.55 26.58
CA ALA A 224 -21.58 6.02 25.47
C ALA A 224 -20.76 5.94 24.18
N ARG A 225 -20.12 7.05 23.78
CA ARG A 225 -19.23 7.11 22.60
C ARG A 225 -18.10 6.08 22.68
N ALA A 226 -17.39 6.02 23.81
CA ALA A 226 -16.28 5.09 23.99
C ALA A 226 -16.73 3.62 23.91
N GLN A 227 -17.92 3.29 24.43
CA GLN A 227 -18.48 1.95 24.34
C GLN A 227 -18.86 1.59 22.90
N THR A 228 -19.58 2.48 22.20
CA THR A 228 -20.00 2.26 20.81
C THR A 228 -18.81 2.01 19.88
N VAL A 229 -17.75 2.82 19.96
CA VAL A 229 -16.57 2.66 19.10
C VAL A 229 -15.87 1.32 19.34
N ILE A 230 -15.79 0.89 20.61
CA ILE A 230 -15.21 -0.40 20.97
C ILE A 230 -16.08 -1.56 20.45
N ASP A 231 -17.40 -1.47 20.62
CA ASP A 231 -18.35 -2.48 20.14
C ASP A 231 -18.36 -2.58 18.62
N ASP A 232 -18.20 -1.45 17.91
CA ASP A 232 -18.04 -1.42 16.46
C ASP A 232 -16.74 -2.13 16.02
N LEU A 233 -15.61 -1.82 16.68
CA LEU A 233 -14.32 -2.46 16.40
C LEU A 233 -14.34 -3.97 16.66
N LEU A 234 -15.11 -4.43 17.66
CA LEU A 234 -15.32 -5.85 17.94
C LEU A 234 -16.16 -6.53 16.87
N THR A 235 -17.26 -5.87 16.48
CA THR A 235 -18.15 -6.36 15.43
C THR A 235 -17.37 -6.52 14.12
N ASP A 236 -16.40 -5.64 13.90
CA ASP A 236 -15.49 -5.69 12.75
C ASP A 236 -14.35 -6.70 12.88
N GLY A 237 -14.17 -7.33 14.05
CA GLY A 237 -13.09 -8.29 14.31
C GLY A 237 -11.70 -7.67 14.34
N LEU A 238 -11.60 -6.34 14.48
CA LEU A 238 -10.32 -5.62 14.51
C LEU A 238 -9.67 -5.68 15.90
N VAL A 239 -10.47 -5.91 16.94
CA VAL A 239 -10.01 -6.02 18.33
C VAL A 239 -10.64 -7.22 19.03
N TRP A 240 -9.94 -7.78 20.02
CA TRP A 240 -10.38 -8.96 20.75
C TRP A 240 -10.66 -8.68 22.21
N LEU A 241 -11.71 -9.29 22.76
CA LEU A 241 -12.08 -9.19 24.18
C LEU A 241 -11.16 -10.05 25.05
N ASP A 242 -10.45 -9.44 26.00
CA ASP A 242 -9.82 -10.16 27.11
C ASP A 242 -10.64 -10.01 28.41
N ALA A 243 -11.14 -11.15 28.90
CA ALA A 243 -11.97 -11.24 30.11
C ALA A 243 -11.18 -11.65 31.38
N GLN A 244 -9.86 -11.84 31.29
CA GLN A 244 -9.07 -12.46 32.37
C GLN A 244 -8.60 -11.47 33.46
N GLY A 245 -9.03 -10.21 33.42
CA GLY A 245 -8.67 -9.21 34.42
C GLY A 245 -9.21 -9.49 35.83
N PRO A 246 -8.47 -9.15 36.91
CA PRO A 246 -8.92 -9.36 38.28
C PRO A 246 -10.21 -8.58 38.56
N ARG A 247 -11.27 -9.31 38.93
CA ARG A 247 -12.59 -8.79 39.29
C ARG A 247 -12.49 -8.00 40.59
N LYS A 248 -12.27 -6.67 40.53
CA LYS A 248 -12.40 -5.81 41.71
C LYS A 248 -13.87 -5.43 41.93
N SER A 249 -14.22 -5.25 43.21
CA SER A 249 -15.54 -5.02 43.81
C SER A 249 -16.34 -3.80 43.32
N THR A 250 -15.90 -3.11 42.26
CA THR A 250 -16.57 -1.97 41.65
C THR A 250 -16.97 -2.31 40.22
N GLY A 251 -17.96 -3.18 40.07
CA GLY A 251 -18.97 -3.22 38.99
C GLY A 251 -18.57 -3.25 37.51
N HIS A 252 -17.29 -3.18 37.14
CA HIS A 252 -16.87 -3.17 35.74
C HIS A 252 -15.76 -4.21 35.51
N PRO A 253 -16.02 -5.26 34.69
CA PRO A 253 -14.93 -6.12 34.25
C PRO A 253 -13.90 -5.26 33.52
N ARG A 254 -12.62 -5.40 33.87
CA ARG A 254 -11.52 -4.82 33.09
C ARG A 254 -11.40 -5.64 31.81
N ILE A 255 -12.21 -5.26 30.84
CA ILE A 255 -12.15 -5.80 29.49
C ILE A 255 -11.07 -5.01 28.76
N PHE A 256 -10.06 -5.74 28.28
CA PHE A 256 -8.99 -5.19 27.47
C PHE A 256 -9.21 -5.58 26.01
N TRP A 257 -8.88 -4.67 25.10
CA TRP A 257 -8.98 -4.91 23.66
C TRP A 257 -7.62 -4.76 23.00
N THR A 258 -7.17 -5.77 22.27
CA THR A 258 -5.87 -5.78 21.56
C THR A 258 -6.04 -5.99 20.06
N ILE A 259 -5.08 -5.51 19.26
CA ILE A 259 -5.04 -5.72 17.80
C ILE A 259 -4.47 -7.12 17.52
N VAL A 260 -5.08 -7.79 16.56
CA VAL A 260 -4.82 -9.19 16.23
C VAL A 260 -3.41 -9.44 15.73
N ASP A 261 -2.82 -8.49 15.01
CA ASP A 261 -1.45 -8.61 14.52
C ASP A 261 -0.39 -8.60 15.63
N GLU A 262 -0.66 -8.03 16.80
CA GLU A 262 0.29 -8.01 17.92
C GLU A 262 0.16 -9.25 18.83
N ILE A 263 -0.88 -10.08 18.65
CA ILE A 263 -1.07 -11.33 19.42
C ILE A 263 0.01 -12.37 19.04
N GLY A 264 0.50 -12.35 17.79
CA GLY A 264 1.54 -13.28 17.32
C GLY A 264 2.86 -13.12 18.08
N ASP A 265 3.29 -11.87 18.31
CA ASP A 265 4.54 -11.58 19.04
C ASP A 265 4.38 -11.83 20.56
N LEU A 266 3.15 -11.75 21.11
CA LEU A 266 2.88 -12.06 22.52
C LEU A 266 2.87 -13.57 22.84
N CYS A 267 2.56 -14.44 21.87
CA CYS A 267 2.52 -15.89 22.08
C CYS A 267 3.89 -16.59 22.02
N ASP A 268 4.91 -15.96 21.42
CA ASP A 268 6.28 -16.52 21.35
C ASP A 268 7.14 -16.18 22.59
N SER A 269 6.65 -15.32 23.50
CA SER A 269 7.30 -15.09 24.78
C SER A 269 6.91 -16.19 25.77
N HIS A 270 7.91 -16.89 26.30
CA HIS A 270 7.80 -18.12 27.10
C HIS A 270 7.04 -17.98 28.45
N GLU A 271 6.41 -16.84 28.70
CA GLU A 271 5.48 -16.59 29.78
C GLU A 271 4.20 -16.01 29.15
N ASN A 272 3.11 -16.77 29.13
CA ASN A 272 1.85 -16.33 29.73
C ASN A 272 0.67 -17.25 29.42
N HIS A 273 -0.20 -17.31 30.41
CA HIS A 273 -1.48 -17.98 30.40
C HIS A 273 -2.32 -17.54 29.20
N LYS A 274 -2.58 -18.51 28.33
CA LYS A 274 -3.61 -18.56 27.28
C LYS A 274 -4.60 -17.38 27.35
N ILE A 275 -4.44 -16.44 26.43
CA ILE A 275 -5.53 -15.53 26.01
C ILE A 275 -6.73 -16.43 25.70
N ILE A 276 -7.80 -16.34 26.50
CA ILE A 276 -9.07 -16.98 26.19
C ILE A 276 -9.62 -16.24 24.97
N MET A 277 -9.24 -16.74 23.80
CA MET A 277 -9.82 -16.43 22.51
C MET A 277 -11.34 -16.63 22.66
N ALA A 278 -12.10 -15.54 22.75
CA ALA A 278 -13.56 -15.59 22.82
C ALA A 278 -14.13 -16.02 21.47
N ARG A 279 -13.99 -17.31 21.14
CA ARG A 279 -14.59 -18.00 19.98
C ARG A 279 -16.11 -18.17 20.14
N ALA A 280 -16.79 -17.28 20.86
CA ALA A 280 -18.14 -17.51 21.40
C ALA A 280 -19.19 -16.44 21.08
N VAL A 281 -18.88 -15.38 20.31
CA VAL A 281 -19.87 -14.30 20.07
C VAL A 281 -20.14 -14.04 18.58
N ILE A 282 -20.22 -15.10 17.78
CA ILE A 282 -21.03 -15.06 16.56
C ILE A 282 -21.92 -16.31 16.59
N PRO A 283 -23.21 -16.21 16.97
CA PRO A 283 -24.11 -17.34 16.82
C PRO A 283 -24.19 -17.66 15.33
N ARG A 284 -23.87 -18.91 14.95
CA ARG A 284 -24.21 -19.41 13.61
C ARG A 284 -25.71 -19.19 13.42
N PRO A 285 -26.19 -18.75 12.23
CA PRO A 285 -27.61 -18.71 11.97
C PRO A 285 -28.15 -20.12 12.17
N THR A 286 -28.98 -20.30 13.20
CA THR A 286 -29.65 -21.56 13.47
C THR A 286 -30.51 -21.87 12.26
N SER A 287 -30.25 -23.00 11.61
CA SER A 287 -31.08 -23.53 10.54
C SER A 287 -32.53 -23.57 11.02
N PHE A 288 -33.41 -23.01 10.19
CA PHE A 288 -34.85 -23.08 10.30
C PHE A 288 -35.30 -24.48 10.75
N ARG A 289 -35.89 -24.56 11.94
CA ARG A 289 -36.71 -25.72 12.33
C ARG A 289 -38.01 -25.63 11.54
N GLU A 290 -38.15 -26.44 10.50
CA GLU A 290 -39.47 -26.81 10.01
C GLU A 290 -40.15 -27.69 11.06
N ASN A 291 -41.31 -27.23 11.52
CA ASN A 291 -42.26 -27.97 12.33
C ASN A 291 -43.14 -28.77 11.35
N PRO A 292 -43.22 -30.11 11.42
CA PRO A 292 -44.38 -30.79 10.88
C PRO A 292 -45.42 -30.94 11.99
N LYS A 293 -46.53 -30.23 11.80
CA LYS A 293 -47.83 -30.56 12.38
C LYS A 293 -48.30 -31.88 11.76
N SER A 294 -48.55 -32.90 12.58
CA SER A 294 -49.75 -33.75 12.61
C SER A 294 -49.53 -34.90 13.59
#